data_AF-A0A1V5XAU3-F1
#
_entry.id   AF-A0A1V5XAU3-F1
#
_cell.length_a   1.000
_cell.length_b   1.000
_cell.length_c   1.000
_cell.angle_alpha   90.00
_cell.angle_beta   90.00
_cell.angle_gamma   90.00
#
_symmetry.space_group_name_H-M   'P 1'
#
loop_
_entity.id
_entity.type
_entity.pdbx_description
1 polymer ?
#
loop_
_entity_poly.entity_id
_entity_poly.type
_entity_poly.pdbx_seq_one_letter_code
_entity_poly.pdbx_strand_id
1 'polypeptide(L)'
;MAKLTPEGLDKISKAVIIEGDWIKVGMSSCGIAAGAEEVYDFFVEEAKKRNLKIEVKKCGCAGSCYAEPLVEVKVEGLPSVVYGRVNKDVAGKIIEKHIIAKMLVNDCIFDSVV
;
A
#
# COMPACT_ATOMS: atom_id res chain seq x y z
N MET A 1 27.60 11.20 -14.70
CA MET A 1 26.60 10.81 -13.69
C MET A 1 26.94 11.54 -12.40
N ALA A 2 26.05 12.41 -11.90
CA ALA A 2 26.30 13.11 -10.64
C ALA A 2 26.29 12.09 -9.50
N LYS A 3 27.32 12.12 -8.64
CA LYS A 3 27.36 11.26 -7.45
C LYS A 3 26.32 11.76 -6.45
N LEU A 4 25.49 10.86 -5.95
CA LEU A 4 24.60 11.13 -4.81
C LEU A 4 25.47 11.49 -3.61
N THR A 5 25.42 12.75 -3.20
CA THR A 5 26.12 13.22 -1.99
C THR A 5 25.27 12.93 -0.75
N PRO A 6 25.88 12.80 0.44
CA PRO A 6 25.14 12.63 1.69
C PRO A 6 24.08 13.71 1.93
N GLU A 7 24.37 14.95 1.51
CA GLU A 7 23.43 16.08 1.57
C GLU A 7 22.28 15.96 0.57
N GLY A 8 22.53 15.38 -0.61
CA GLY A 8 21.49 15.04 -1.57
C GLY A 8 20.59 13.92 -1.04
N LEU A 9 21.16 12.96 -0.30
CA LEU A 9 20.41 11.86 0.31
C LEU A 9 19.48 12.34 1.43
N ASP A 10 19.91 13.29 2.27
CA ASP A 10 19.07 13.87 3.33
C ASP A 10 17.85 14.64 2.78
N LYS A 11 18.01 15.33 1.66
CA LYS A 11 16.90 16.03 0.98
C LYS A 11 15.91 15.05 0.36
N ILE A 12 16.42 13.99 -0.25
CA ILE A 12 15.57 12.94 -0.86
C ILE A 12 14.87 12.14 0.24
N SER A 13 15.57 11.77 1.32
CA SER A 13 14.96 11.00 2.41
C SER A 13 13.82 11.78 3.06
N LYS A 14 14.00 13.08 3.34
CA LYS A 14 12.93 13.95 3.85
C LYS A 14 11.76 14.10 2.88
N ALA A 15 12.01 14.13 1.57
CA ALA A 15 10.96 14.13 0.55
C ALA A 15 10.25 12.75 0.39
N VAL A 16 10.91 11.66 0.80
CA VAL A 16 10.40 10.28 0.75
C VAL A 16 9.75 9.86 2.09
N ILE A 17 9.88 10.65 3.16
CA ILE A 17 9.01 10.53 4.33
C ILE A 17 7.60 10.90 3.87
N ILE A 18 6.79 9.88 3.61
CA ILE A 18 5.37 10.05 3.31
C ILE A 18 4.70 10.39 4.65
N GLU A 19 4.60 11.68 4.93
CA GLU A 19 3.72 12.22 5.97
C GLU A 19 2.28 12.04 5.49
N GLY A 20 1.53 11.14 6.12
CA GLY A 20 0.12 10.87 5.81
C GLY A 20 -0.22 9.40 5.62
N ASP A 21 -1.52 9.14 5.49
CA ASP A 21 -2.07 7.81 5.21
C ASP A 21 -1.79 7.42 3.76
N TRP A 22 -1.40 6.18 3.54
CA TRP A 22 -1.17 5.68 2.18
C TRP A 22 -1.47 4.19 2.03
N ILE A 23 -1.70 3.81 0.78
CA ILE A 23 -1.85 2.43 0.30
C ILE A 23 -0.80 2.22 -0.79
N LYS A 24 -0.01 1.17 -0.68
CA LYS A 24 0.95 0.74 -1.70
C LYS A 24 0.52 -0.60 -2.25
N VAL A 25 0.31 -0.68 -3.55
CA VAL A 25 -0.03 -1.93 -4.24
C VAL A 25 1.22 -2.46 -4.96
N GLY A 26 1.59 -3.71 -4.70
CA GLY A 26 2.70 -4.39 -5.39
C GLY A 26 2.38 -4.61 -6.87
N MET A 27 2.96 -3.79 -7.73
CA MET A 27 2.76 -3.74 -9.18
C MET A 27 3.98 -4.30 -9.95
N SER A 28 4.63 -5.33 -9.41
CA SER A 28 5.65 -6.07 -10.16
C SER A 28 5.01 -7.01 -11.20
N SER A 29 5.80 -7.69 -12.02
CA SER A 29 5.29 -8.59 -13.06
C SER A 29 4.38 -9.68 -12.49
N CYS A 30 4.78 -10.29 -11.37
CA CYS A 30 3.99 -11.29 -10.66
C CYS A 30 2.71 -10.67 -10.05
N GLY A 31 2.81 -9.47 -9.47
CA GLY A 31 1.66 -8.73 -8.95
C GLY A 31 0.62 -8.40 -10.01
N ILE A 32 1.05 -7.89 -11.16
CA ILE A 32 0.17 -7.61 -12.31
C ILE A 32 -0.50 -8.92 -12.78
N ALA A 33 0.26 -10.01 -12.89
CA ALA A 33 -0.28 -11.32 -13.27
C ALA A 33 -1.29 -11.87 -12.24
N ALA A 34 -1.14 -11.53 -10.96
CA ALA A 34 -2.04 -11.92 -9.88
C ALA A 34 -3.27 -11.00 -9.74
N GLY A 35 -3.41 -9.95 -10.56
CA GLY A 35 -4.55 -9.04 -10.54
C GLY A 35 -4.34 -7.75 -9.74
N ALA A 36 -3.09 -7.35 -9.48
CA ALA A 36 -2.80 -6.12 -8.74
C ALA A 36 -3.33 -4.84 -9.41
N GLU A 37 -3.46 -4.82 -10.74
CA GLU A 37 -4.01 -3.67 -11.48
C GLU A 37 -5.47 -3.40 -11.10
N GLU A 38 -6.30 -4.45 -11.08
CA GLU A 38 -7.70 -4.33 -10.67
C GLU A 38 -7.85 -3.88 -9.21
N VAL A 39 -6.94 -4.32 -8.34
CA VAL A 39 -6.92 -3.93 -6.92
C VAL A 39 -6.50 -2.47 -6.79
N TYR A 40 -5.49 -2.02 -7.54
CA TYR A 40 -5.05 -0.63 -7.55
C TYR A 40 -6.16 0.30 -8.03
N ASP A 41 -6.79 -0.01 -9.17
CA ASP A 41 -7.86 0.81 -9.73
C ASP A 41 -9.04 0.90 -8.76
N PHE A 42 -9.42 -0.22 -8.13
CA PHE A 42 -10.46 -0.25 -7.10
C PHE A 42 -10.15 0.71 -5.94
N PHE A 43 -8.91 0.73 -5.42
CA PHE A 43 -8.54 1.65 -4.35
C PHE A 43 -8.61 3.12 -4.79
N VAL A 44 -8.15 3.43 -6.01
CA VAL A 44 -8.21 4.79 -6.56
C VAL A 44 -9.65 5.27 -6.69
N GLU A 45 -10.53 4.44 -7.25
CA GLU A 45 -11.94 4.76 -7.44
C GLU A 45 -12.68 4.95 -6.11
N GLU A 46 -12.52 4.02 -5.17
CA GLU A 46 -13.20 4.10 -3.88
C GLU A 46 -12.66 5.23 -3.00
N ALA A 47 -11.35 5.50 -3.03
CA ALA A 47 -10.77 6.66 -2.34
C ALA A 47 -11.36 7.97 -2.86
N LYS A 48 -11.48 8.10 -4.19
CA LYS A 48 -12.09 9.28 -4.82
C LYS A 48 -13.59 9.40 -4.51
N LYS A 49 -14.33 8.30 -4.63
CA LYS A 49 -15.79 8.25 -4.41
C LYS A 49 -16.16 8.59 -2.96
N ARG A 50 -15.35 8.15 -1.99
CA ARG A 50 -15.56 8.41 -0.56
C ARG A 50 -14.84 9.66 -0.06
N ASN A 51 -14.14 10.39 -0.94
CA ASN A 51 -13.36 11.59 -0.63
C ASN A 51 -12.34 11.36 0.51
N LEU A 52 -11.69 10.18 0.49
CA LEU A 52 -10.69 9.78 1.47
C LEU A 52 -9.39 10.53 1.22
N LYS A 53 -8.80 11.08 2.28
CA LYS A 53 -7.47 11.72 2.24
C LYS A 53 -6.36 10.67 2.36
N ILE A 54 -6.35 9.69 1.46
CA ILE A 54 -5.34 8.64 1.42
C ILE A 54 -4.68 8.57 0.06
N GLU A 55 -3.35 8.43 0.05
CA GLU A 55 -2.59 8.36 -1.18
C GLU A 55 -2.43 6.90 -1.65
N VAL A 56 -2.83 6.61 -2.88
CA VAL A 56 -2.70 5.27 -3.48
C VAL A 56 -1.48 5.25 -4.41
N LYS A 57 -0.51 4.39 -4.13
CA LYS A 57 0.79 4.29 -4.80
C LYS A 57 1.00 2.91 -5.40
N LYS A 58 1.75 2.90 -6.51
CA LYS A 58 2.31 1.67 -7.10
C LYS A 58 3.64 1.38 -6.43
N CYS A 59 3.84 0.14 -5.99
CA CYS A 59 5.05 -0.36 -5.35
C CYS A 59 5.70 -1.44 -6.21
N GLY A 60 7.01 -1.63 -6.06
CA GLY A 60 7.76 -2.68 -6.77
C GLY A 60 7.58 -4.07 -6.16
N CYS A 61 8.48 -4.99 -6.51
CA CYS A 61 8.49 -6.34 -5.97
C CYS A 61 8.88 -6.34 -4.48
N ALA A 62 8.09 -7.01 -3.65
CA ALA A 62 8.37 -7.22 -2.23
C ALA A 62 8.99 -8.61 -1.93
N GLY A 63 9.30 -9.41 -2.97
CA GLY A 63 9.95 -10.72 -2.84
C GLY A 63 9.02 -11.89 -2.46
N SER A 64 7.71 -11.65 -2.32
CA SER A 64 6.72 -12.66 -1.91
C SER A 64 5.69 -12.95 -3.00
N CYS A 65 6.14 -13.40 -4.18
CA CYS A 65 5.29 -13.58 -5.37
C CYS A 65 4.09 -14.54 -5.12
N TYR A 66 4.22 -15.51 -4.22
CA TYR A 66 3.14 -16.47 -3.91
C TYR A 66 1.96 -15.86 -3.13
N ALA A 67 2.17 -14.69 -2.53
CA ALA A 67 1.19 -13.99 -1.70
C ALA A 67 0.67 -12.73 -2.40
N GLU A 68 1.01 -12.51 -3.66
CA GLU A 68 0.47 -11.39 -4.44
C GLU A 68 -1.01 -11.61 -4.79
N PRO A 69 -1.78 -10.53 -5.02
CA PRO A 69 -1.40 -9.12 -4.89
C PRO A 69 -1.11 -8.71 -3.44
N LEU A 70 0.00 -8.00 -3.24
CA LEU A 70 0.40 -7.46 -1.94
C LEU A 70 -0.02 -6.00 -1.82
N VAL A 71 -0.61 -5.65 -0.68
CA VAL A 71 -1.05 -4.28 -0.40
C VAL A 71 -0.55 -3.86 0.98
N GLU A 72 0.36 -2.91 1.03
CA GLU A 72 0.83 -2.31 2.26
C GLU A 72 -0.03 -1.07 2.58
N VAL A 73 -0.53 -0.99 3.80
CA VAL A 73 -1.42 0.08 4.26
C VAL A 73 -0.84 0.71 5.51
N LYS A 74 -0.71 2.03 5.49
CA LYS A 74 -0.36 2.84 6.66
C LYS A 74 -1.46 3.84 6.91
N VAL A 75 -1.98 3.83 8.13
CA VAL A 75 -2.96 4.80 8.63
C VAL A 75 -2.46 5.36 9.95
N GLU A 76 -2.65 6.66 10.19
CA GLU A 76 -2.25 7.31 11.42
C GLU A 76 -2.88 6.64 12.65
N GLY A 77 -2.00 6.27 13.60
CA GLY A 77 -2.38 5.59 14.85
C GLY A 77 -2.36 4.06 14.75
N LEU A 78 -2.04 3.49 13.59
CA LEU A 78 -1.87 2.05 13.39
C LEU A 78 -0.47 1.73 12.84
N PRO A 79 0.06 0.52 13.11
CA PRO A 79 1.27 0.06 12.44
C PRO A 79 1.03 -0.11 10.94
N SER A 80 2.11 -0.08 10.14
CA SER A 80 2.01 -0.45 8.73
C SER A 80 1.72 -1.94 8.61
N VAL A 81 0.74 -2.32 7.79
CA VAL A 81 0.34 -3.72 7.62
C VAL A 81 0.34 -4.08 6.15
N VAL A 82 0.91 -5.24 5.83
CA VAL A 82 0.88 -5.82 4.49
C VAL A 82 -0.20 -6.89 4.44
N TYR A 83 -1.14 -6.72 3.52
CA TYR A 83 -2.14 -7.70 3.15
C TYR A 83 -1.67 -8.49 1.94
N GLY A 84 -1.91 -9.80 1.95
CA GLY A 84 -1.61 -10.68 0.81
C GLY A 84 -2.87 -11.26 0.19
N ARG A 85 -2.74 -11.77 -1.03
CA ARG A 85 -3.82 -12.34 -1.85
C ARG A 85 -5.02 -11.41 -1.94
N VAL A 86 -4.74 -10.12 -2.06
CA VAL A 86 -5.78 -9.10 -2.05
C VAL A 86 -6.57 -9.19 -3.34
N ASN A 87 -7.88 -9.35 -3.20
CA ASN A 87 -8.87 -9.24 -4.28
C ASN A 87 -9.83 -8.07 -3.98
N LYS A 88 -10.83 -7.82 -4.83
CA LYS A 88 -11.78 -6.71 -4.64
C LYS A 88 -12.56 -6.77 -3.32
N ASP A 89 -12.91 -7.97 -2.83
CA ASP A 89 -13.59 -8.15 -1.55
C ASP A 89 -12.69 -7.76 -0.36
N VAL A 90 -11.45 -8.26 -0.35
CA VAL A 90 -10.46 -7.92 0.66
C VAL A 90 -10.11 -6.43 0.60
N ALA A 91 -9.96 -5.87 -0.59
CA ALA A 91 -9.72 -4.44 -0.79
C ALA A 91 -10.87 -3.59 -0.21
N GLY A 92 -12.12 -3.98 -0.42
CA GLY A 92 -13.28 -3.35 0.21
C GLY A 92 -13.21 -3.39 1.74
N LYS A 93 -12.88 -4.55 2.32
CA LYS A 93 -12.70 -4.71 3.77
C LYS A 93 -11.56 -3.84 4.30
N ILE A 94 -10.46 -3.70 3.57
CA ILE A 94 -9.35 -2.82 3.95
C ILE A 94 -9.84 -1.37 4.01
N ILE A 95 -10.63 -0.90 3.05
CA ILE A 95 -11.18 0.45 3.07
C ILE A 95 -12.10 0.65 4.28
N GLU A 96 -13.05 -0.25 4.49
CA GLU A 96 -14.07 -0.06 5.53
C GLU A 96 -13.52 -0.25 6.94
N LYS A 97 -12.73 -1.30 7.15
CA LYS A 97 -12.21 -1.62 8.49
C LYS A 97 -10.92 -0.89 8.78
N HIS A 98 -9.90 -1.00 7.92
CA HIS A 98 -8.58 -0.46 8.22
C HIS A 98 -8.56 1.06 8.05
N ILE A 99 -8.96 1.57 6.89
CA ILE A 99 -8.84 3.01 6.60
C ILE A 99 -9.87 3.82 7.39
N ILE A 100 -11.15 3.44 7.31
CA ILE A 100 -12.24 4.23 7.91
C ILE A 100 -12.40 3.93 9.40
N ALA A 101 -12.50 2.66 9.78
CA ALA A 101 -12.77 2.28 11.17
C ALA A 101 -11.53 2.12 12.04
N LYS A 102 -10.32 2.29 11.49
CA LYS A 102 -9.04 2.07 12.18
C LYS A 102 -8.95 0.70 12.88
N MET A 103 -9.45 -0.33 12.22
CA MET A 103 -9.44 -1.73 12.65
C MET A 103 -8.76 -2.63 11.63
N LEU A 104 -7.85 -3.49 12.07
CA LEU A 104 -7.14 -4.39 11.19
C LEU A 104 -8.04 -5.50 10.64
N VAL A 105 -7.79 -5.91 9.39
CA VAL A 105 -8.45 -7.07 8.76
C VAL A 105 -7.62 -8.32 9.05
N ASN A 106 -7.73 -8.86 10.27
CA ASN A 106 -6.85 -9.93 10.79
C ASN A 106 -6.73 -11.15 9.87
N ASP A 107 -7.80 -11.57 9.21
CA ASP A 107 -7.81 -12.78 8.36
C ASP A 107 -6.97 -12.67 7.08
N CYS A 108 -6.50 -11.46 6.72
CA CYS A 108 -5.80 -11.19 5.47
C CYS A 108 -4.38 -10.64 5.67
N ILE A 109 -3.93 -10.51 6.92
CA ILE A 109 -2.60 -9.98 7.22
C ILE A 109 -1.56 -11.00 6.78
N PHE A 110 -0.67 -10.58 5.90
CA PHE A 110 0.47 -11.38 5.44
C PHE A 110 1.72 -11.07 6.26
N ASP A 111 1.96 -9.79 6.53
CA ASP A 111 3.09 -9.32 7.33
C ASP A 111 2.71 -8.03 8.07
N SER A 112 3.30 -7.84 9.24
CA SER A 112 3.22 -6.58 9.99
C SER A 112 4.59 -5.91 9.96
N VAL A 113 4.70 -4.80 9.24
CA VAL A 113 5.95 -4.04 9.13
C VAL A 113 6.02 -3.12 10.34
N VAL A 114 6.90 -3.46 11.27
CA VAL A 114 7.21 -2.64 12.47
C VAL A 114 8.24 -1.58 12.12
#